data_AF-A0A1Q5F0V0-F1
#
_entry.id   AF-A0A1Q5F0V0-F1
#
_cell.length_a   1.000
_cell.length_b   1.000
_cell.length_c   1.000
_cell.angle_alpha   90.00
_cell.angle_beta   90.00
_cell.angle_gamma   90.00
#
_symmetry.space_group_name_H-M   'P 1'
#
loop_
_entity.id
_entity.type
_entity.pdbx_description
1 polymer ?
#
loop_
_entity_poly.entity_id
_entity_poly.type
_entity_poly.pdbx_seq_one_letter_code
_entity_poly.pdbx_strand_id
1 'polypeptide(L)'
;MSWSRRLLTASAVGAGALVATTFAAGTAGAHGAMFGPASRVAACYAEGPETPKSQVCKDLVADSGTQPLYDWNEVNIASANGQAQQIIPDGHLCSANRDKYRALDWARTDWPATSVTAGAKTFNFRVTAPHQGVMKLYITNSSYNPTQPLKWSNLDLANPIATFASPRTSDNGYYNVNVNLPQRTGRQLIYMVWQRTDSPEAFFGCSDVDFGSGTAAAAGAFAAQAPNAPTEAQIAAGTGHSSVSHYGHGGDALTAQEAAAGTATTGTTLPVDNSTSNLLLGMAGTGLLAATASGVLLARRMRNTAVTA
;
A
#
# COMPACT_ATOMS: atom_id res chain seq x y z
N MET A 1 -46.42 51.79 51.69
CA MET A 1 -45.94 52.51 50.49
C MET A 1 -45.28 51.52 49.56
N SER A 2 -45.79 51.45 48.33
CA SER A 2 -45.38 50.61 47.23
C SER A 2 -44.10 51.10 46.55
N TRP A 3 -43.28 50.17 46.04
CA TRP A 3 -42.54 50.21 44.76
C TRP A 3 -41.37 49.22 44.88
N SER A 4 -41.03 48.36 43.92
CA SER A 4 -41.54 48.10 42.58
C SER A 4 -40.94 46.78 42.11
N ARG A 5 -41.72 45.98 41.38
CA ARG A 5 -41.29 44.73 40.74
C ARG A 5 -40.48 45.05 39.48
N ARG A 6 -39.38 44.33 39.24
CA ARG A 6 -38.75 44.11 37.91
C ARG A 6 -38.52 42.59 37.79
N LEU A 7 -39.39 41.86 37.07
CA LEU A 7 -39.24 41.41 35.67
C LEU A 7 -37.91 40.67 35.44
N LEU A 8 -37.90 39.33 35.48
CA LEU A 8 -38.23 38.33 34.43
C LEU A 8 -37.12 38.09 33.40
N THR A 9 -36.60 36.84 33.46
CA THR A 9 -36.27 35.90 32.36
C THR A 9 -35.19 36.21 31.34
N ALA A 10 -34.22 35.27 31.27
CA ALA A 10 -33.80 34.49 30.09
C ALA A 10 -32.31 34.10 30.29
N SER A 11 -31.76 32.96 29.91
CA SER A 11 -32.21 31.63 29.47
C SER A 11 -30.92 30.79 29.48
N ALA A 12 -31.03 29.49 29.67
CA ALA A 12 -29.94 28.52 29.52
C ALA A 12 -29.20 28.69 28.19
N VAL A 13 -27.86 28.71 28.20
CA VAL A 13 -26.97 27.96 27.28
C VAL A 13 -25.56 27.95 27.91
N GLY A 14 -25.08 26.77 28.26
CA GLY A 14 -23.70 26.53 28.66
C GLY A 14 -23.34 25.05 28.58
N ALA A 15 -23.98 24.30 27.68
CA ALA A 15 -23.58 22.96 27.31
C ALA A 15 -23.04 23.04 25.87
N GLY A 16 -21.79 22.62 25.68
CA GLY A 16 -21.27 22.34 24.34
C GLY A 16 -19.95 23.02 24.03
N ALA A 17 -18.85 22.38 24.44
CA ALA A 17 -17.67 22.20 23.60
C ALA A 17 -16.73 21.16 24.24
N LEU A 18 -17.23 19.94 24.50
CA LEU A 18 -16.35 18.77 24.50
C LEU A 18 -16.00 18.52 23.04
N VAL A 19 -14.94 19.17 22.57
CA VAL A 19 -14.30 18.79 21.31
C VAL A 19 -13.64 17.44 21.57
N ALA A 20 -14.40 16.36 21.33
CA ALA A 20 -13.82 15.05 21.19
C ALA A 20 -12.95 15.08 19.93
N THR A 21 -11.65 15.36 20.10
CA THR A 21 -10.66 15.07 19.08
C THR A 21 -10.60 13.57 18.94
N THR A 22 -11.49 13.01 18.13
CA THR A 22 -11.30 11.66 17.59
C THR A 22 -10.04 11.74 16.75
N PHE A 23 -8.90 11.38 17.33
CA PHE A 23 -7.75 10.97 16.55
C PHE A 23 -8.22 9.77 15.74
N ALA A 24 -8.56 9.99 14.47
CA ALA A 24 -8.50 8.93 13.49
C ALA A 24 -7.02 8.55 13.44
N ALA A 25 -6.63 7.54 14.21
CA ALA A 25 -5.34 6.90 14.02
C ALA A 25 -5.40 6.25 12.64
N GLY A 26 -5.06 7.02 11.60
CA GLY A 26 -4.85 6.49 10.27
C GLY A 26 -3.83 5.38 10.42
N THR A 27 -4.19 4.16 10.02
CA THR A 27 -3.25 3.05 10.01
C THR A 27 -2.10 3.45 9.09
N ALA A 28 -0.96 3.71 9.69
CA ALA A 28 0.26 3.95 8.96
C ALA A 28 0.67 2.67 8.26
N GLY A 29 0.24 2.44 7.02
CA GLY A 29 0.57 1.22 6.28
C GLY A 29 2.06 1.16 6.00
N ALA A 30 2.69 0.01 6.29
CA ALA A 30 3.95 -0.30 5.63
C ALA A 30 3.66 -0.88 4.26
N HIS A 31 4.60 -0.81 3.32
CA HIS A 31 4.31 -1.27 1.97
C HIS A 31 5.58 -1.68 1.25
N GLY A 32 5.57 -2.86 0.65
CA GLY A 32 6.68 -3.34 -0.15
C GLY A 32 6.51 -4.78 -0.63
N ALA A 33 7.46 -5.23 -1.43
CA ALA A 33 7.52 -6.60 -1.93
C ALA A 33 8.97 -7.01 -2.25
N MET A 34 9.20 -8.31 -2.35
CA MET A 34 10.49 -8.84 -2.84
C MET A 34 10.67 -8.49 -4.32
N PHE A 35 11.77 -7.82 -4.66
CA PHE A 35 12.16 -7.44 -6.02
C PHE A 35 13.38 -8.25 -6.50
N GLY A 36 14.22 -8.73 -5.57
CA GLY A 36 15.33 -9.62 -5.87
C GLY A 36 15.47 -10.72 -4.82
N PRO A 37 15.05 -11.97 -5.08
CA PRO A 37 14.29 -12.42 -6.26
C PRO A 37 12.87 -11.84 -6.28
N ALA A 38 12.36 -11.51 -7.47
CA ALA A 38 11.03 -10.94 -7.62
C ALA A 38 9.94 -11.88 -7.08
N SER A 39 9.03 -11.34 -6.28
CA SER A 39 7.84 -12.06 -5.83
C SER A 39 6.85 -12.28 -6.97
N ARG A 40 5.93 -13.25 -6.84
CA ARG A 40 4.87 -13.51 -7.82
C ARG A 40 4.09 -12.26 -8.20
N VAL A 41 3.65 -11.48 -7.21
CA VAL A 41 2.90 -10.24 -7.43
C VAL A 41 3.73 -9.17 -8.14
N ALA A 42 5.00 -9.00 -7.73
CA ALA A 42 5.91 -8.05 -8.37
C ALA A 42 6.25 -8.47 -9.82
N ALA A 43 6.49 -9.75 -10.06
CA ALA A 43 6.79 -10.29 -11.39
C ALA A 43 5.60 -10.08 -12.34
N CYS A 44 4.37 -10.40 -11.92
CA CYS A 44 3.19 -10.14 -12.74
C CYS A 44 2.91 -8.65 -12.93
N TYR A 45 3.15 -7.82 -11.92
CA TYR A 45 3.04 -6.37 -12.09
C TYR A 45 4.06 -5.83 -13.11
N ALA A 46 5.29 -6.35 -13.11
CA ALA A 46 6.34 -5.98 -14.07
C ALA A 46 6.01 -6.37 -15.52
N GLU A 47 5.17 -7.38 -15.73
CA GLU A 47 4.66 -7.73 -17.06
C GLU A 47 3.63 -6.72 -17.60
N GLY A 48 2.99 -5.96 -16.70
CA GLY A 48 1.95 -4.99 -16.98
C GLY A 48 0.55 -5.54 -16.65
N PRO A 49 -0.20 -4.94 -15.71
CA PRO A 49 -1.52 -5.45 -15.30
C PRO A 49 -2.54 -5.58 -16.43
N GLU A 50 -2.56 -4.61 -17.34
CA GLU A 50 -3.55 -4.56 -18.43
C GLU A 50 -3.20 -5.50 -19.60
N THR A 51 -1.91 -5.87 -19.74
CA THR A 51 -1.42 -6.71 -20.83
C THR A 51 -0.33 -7.68 -20.36
N PRO A 52 -0.64 -8.61 -19.42
CA PRO A 52 0.34 -9.55 -18.91
C PRO A 52 0.83 -10.50 -20.00
N LYS A 53 2.04 -11.03 -19.84
CA LYS A 53 2.76 -11.78 -20.88
C LYS A 53 2.70 -13.28 -20.65
N SER A 54 3.12 -13.73 -19.46
CA SER A 54 3.12 -15.13 -19.06
C SER A 54 1.69 -15.63 -18.86
N GLN A 55 1.47 -16.92 -19.08
CA GLN A 55 0.14 -17.51 -18.98
C GLN A 55 -0.41 -17.40 -17.56
N VAL A 56 0.42 -17.64 -16.53
CA VAL A 56 0.00 -17.51 -15.14
C VAL A 56 -0.41 -16.09 -14.75
N CYS A 57 0.27 -15.05 -15.25
CA CYS A 57 -0.12 -13.67 -14.97
C CYS A 57 -1.39 -13.25 -15.73
N LYS A 58 -1.61 -13.78 -16.94
CA LYS A 58 -2.89 -13.64 -17.66
C LYS A 58 -4.03 -14.29 -16.90
N ASP A 59 -3.82 -15.52 -16.42
CA ASP A 59 -4.81 -16.25 -15.64
C ASP A 59 -5.11 -15.52 -14.32
N LEU A 60 -4.08 -14.97 -13.65
CA LEU A 60 -4.24 -14.16 -12.44
C LEU A 60 -5.14 -12.95 -12.68
N VAL A 61 -4.90 -12.21 -13.76
CA VAL A 61 -5.71 -11.04 -14.12
C VAL A 61 -7.13 -11.45 -14.50
N ALA A 62 -7.30 -12.58 -15.19
CA ALA A 62 -8.62 -13.09 -15.54
C ALA A 62 -9.46 -13.52 -14.32
N ASP A 63 -8.82 -14.05 -13.27
CA ASP A 63 -9.49 -14.48 -12.04
C ASP A 63 -9.67 -13.32 -11.03
N SER A 64 -8.60 -12.59 -10.73
CA SER A 64 -8.54 -11.63 -9.63
C SER A 64 -8.59 -10.16 -10.07
N GLY A 65 -8.67 -9.90 -11.38
CA GLY A 65 -8.60 -8.54 -11.95
C GLY A 65 -7.19 -7.95 -11.91
N THR A 66 -7.06 -6.67 -12.30
CA THR A 66 -5.77 -5.97 -12.34
C THR A 66 -5.38 -5.35 -11.00
N GLN A 67 -6.36 -5.07 -10.14
CA GLN A 67 -6.15 -4.39 -8.85
C GLN A 67 -5.08 -5.02 -7.93
N PRO A 68 -4.98 -6.36 -7.80
CA PRO A 68 -3.94 -6.96 -6.95
C PRO A 68 -2.52 -6.64 -7.44
N LEU A 69 -2.34 -6.39 -8.73
CA LEU A 69 -1.04 -6.04 -9.30
C LEU A 69 -0.72 -4.54 -9.14
N TYR A 70 -1.72 -3.66 -9.18
CA TYR A 70 -1.52 -2.25 -8.81
C TYR A 70 -1.20 -2.09 -7.33
N ASP A 71 -1.78 -2.95 -6.49
CA ASP A 71 -1.58 -2.98 -5.05
C ASP A 71 -0.49 -4.01 -4.65
N TRP A 72 0.54 -4.17 -5.49
CA TRP A 72 1.60 -5.18 -5.35
C TRP A 72 2.36 -5.12 -4.03
N ASN A 73 2.34 -3.97 -3.36
CA ASN A 73 3.07 -3.67 -2.14
C ASN A 73 2.27 -3.92 -0.86
N GLU A 74 1.05 -4.48 -0.95
CA GLU A 74 0.09 -4.61 0.15
C GLU A 74 -0.40 -6.06 0.37
N VAL A 75 0.41 -7.08 0.09
CA VAL A 75 0.08 -8.45 0.53
C VAL A 75 0.31 -8.54 2.05
N ASN A 76 -0.65 -8.02 2.83
CA ASN A 76 -0.54 -7.82 4.27
C ASN A 76 -1.67 -8.49 5.07
N ILE A 77 -1.52 -8.52 6.39
CA ILE A 77 -2.60 -8.68 7.35
C ILE A 77 -2.38 -7.64 8.45
N ALA A 78 -3.27 -6.66 8.54
CA ALA A 78 -3.16 -5.55 9.50
C ALA A 78 -3.13 -6.01 10.97
N SER A 79 -3.76 -7.14 11.29
CA SER A 79 -3.87 -7.69 12.64
C SER A 79 -3.03 -8.95 12.86
N ALA A 80 -1.94 -9.14 12.10
CA ALA A 80 -1.16 -10.39 12.15
C ALA A 80 -0.57 -10.67 13.54
N ASN A 81 0.01 -9.66 14.18
CA ASN A 81 0.55 -9.68 15.54
C ASN A 81 1.45 -10.90 15.85
N GLY A 82 2.29 -11.30 14.88
CA GLY A 82 3.18 -12.45 14.99
C GLY A 82 2.50 -13.82 14.87
N GLN A 83 1.21 -13.87 14.53
CA GLN A 83 0.38 -15.08 14.53
C GLN A 83 0.14 -15.67 13.13
N ALA A 84 1.11 -15.53 12.22
CA ALA A 84 0.95 -15.92 10.82
C ALA A 84 0.46 -17.38 10.65
N GLN A 85 1.03 -18.33 11.40
CA GLN A 85 0.63 -19.74 11.32
C GLN A 85 -0.80 -20.00 11.81
N GLN A 86 -1.30 -19.22 12.76
CA GLN A 86 -2.66 -19.39 13.28
C GLN A 86 -3.72 -18.82 12.32
N ILE A 87 -3.39 -17.73 11.61
CA ILE A 87 -4.38 -16.96 10.84
C ILE A 87 -4.32 -17.22 9.33
N ILE A 88 -3.24 -17.82 8.84
CA ILE A 88 -3.07 -18.17 7.42
C ILE A 88 -3.09 -19.70 7.32
N PRO A 89 -4.16 -20.31 6.77
CA PRO A 89 -4.20 -21.76 6.55
C PRO A 89 -3.21 -22.20 5.47
N ASP A 90 -2.88 -23.50 5.49
CA ASP A 90 -2.14 -24.15 4.41
C ASP A 90 -2.81 -23.89 3.05
N GLY A 91 -2.00 -23.65 2.03
CA GLY A 91 -2.46 -23.28 0.69
C GLY A 91 -2.79 -21.80 0.52
N HIS A 92 -2.70 -20.97 1.57
CA HIS A 92 -3.02 -19.54 1.52
C HIS A 92 -1.84 -18.61 1.89
N LEU A 93 -0.63 -19.17 1.92
CA LEU A 93 0.56 -18.47 2.38
C LEU A 93 0.91 -17.28 1.47
N CYS A 94 0.80 -17.43 0.15
CA CYS A 94 1.24 -16.43 -0.82
C CYS A 94 0.25 -15.28 -0.97
N SER A 95 -1.03 -15.52 -0.71
CA SER A 95 -2.08 -14.48 -0.66
C SER A 95 -2.23 -13.82 0.70
N ALA A 96 -1.57 -14.35 1.73
CA ALA A 96 -1.86 -14.04 3.14
C ALA A 96 -3.33 -14.28 3.52
N ASN A 97 -3.95 -15.32 2.94
CA ASN A 97 -5.37 -15.63 3.14
C ASN A 97 -6.33 -14.48 2.76
N ARG A 98 -5.93 -13.63 1.81
CA ARG A 98 -6.76 -12.53 1.29
C ARG A 98 -7.30 -12.89 -0.08
N ASP A 99 -8.63 -12.86 -0.23
CA ASP A 99 -9.33 -13.15 -1.50
C ASP A 99 -8.85 -12.29 -2.68
N LYS A 100 -8.46 -11.04 -2.40
CA LYS A 100 -7.83 -10.11 -3.37
C LYS A 100 -6.59 -10.72 -4.04
N TYR A 101 -5.81 -11.51 -3.30
CA TYR A 101 -4.54 -12.07 -3.75
C TYR A 101 -4.59 -13.58 -3.95
N ARG A 102 -5.77 -14.21 -3.95
CA ARG A 102 -5.94 -15.68 -3.97
C ARG A 102 -5.21 -16.37 -5.14
N ALA A 103 -5.09 -15.71 -6.30
CA ALA A 103 -4.39 -16.26 -7.45
C ALA A 103 -2.89 -16.49 -7.18
N LEU A 104 -2.29 -15.77 -6.23
CA LEU A 104 -0.89 -15.97 -5.84
C LEU A 104 -0.64 -17.34 -5.19
N ASP A 105 -1.68 -18.02 -4.71
CA ASP A 105 -1.58 -19.33 -4.05
C ASP A 105 -1.53 -20.51 -5.03
N TRP A 106 -1.77 -20.29 -6.33
CA TRP A 106 -1.87 -21.38 -7.29
C TRP A 106 -0.58 -22.21 -7.37
N ALA A 107 -0.76 -23.53 -7.24
CA ALA A 107 0.29 -24.52 -7.33
C ALA A 107 0.63 -24.82 -8.80
N ARG A 108 1.49 -23.99 -9.37
CA ARG A 108 1.89 -24.06 -10.78
C ARG A 108 3.39 -24.04 -10.95
N THR A 109 3.87 -24.67 -12.01
CA THR A 109 5.30 -24.72 -12.37
C THR A 109 5.71 -23.65 -13.36
N ASP A 110 4.76 -22.89 -13.92
CA ASP A 110 4.98 -21.82 -14.90
C ASP A 110 5.04 -20.41 -14.27
N TRP A 111 5.04 -20.31 -12.94
CA TRP A 111 5.42 -19.06 -12.27
C TRP A 111 6.83 -18.61 -12.73
N PRO A 112 7.03 -17.33 -13.09
CA PRO A 112 8.35 -16.79 -13.36
C PRO A 112 9.30 -17.04 -12.17
N ALA A 113 10.48 -17.64 -12.41
CA ALA A 113 11.41 -18.01 -11.35
C ALA A 113 12.81 -17.42 -11.57
N THR A 114 13.42 -16.93 -10.49
CA THR A 114 14.80 -16.46 -10.52
C THR A 114 15.76 -17.65 -10.38
N SER A 115 16.68 -17.82 -11.33
CA SER A 115 17.74 -18.84 -11.20
C SER A 115 18.71 -18.48 -10.08
N VAL A 116 19.00 -19.44 -9.20
CA VAL A 116 19.86 -19.27 -8.02
C VAL A 116 20.80 -20.44 -7.83
N THR A 117 21.80 -20.25 -6.98
CA THR A 117 22.70 -21.29 -6.49
C THR A 117 22.77 -21.21 -4.98
N ALA A 118 23.19 -22.26 -4.28
CA ALA A 118 23.41 -22.19 -2.85
C ALA A 118 24.52 -21.18 -2.47
N GLY A 119 24.55 -20.79 -1.20
CA GLY A 119 25.55 -19.89 -0.62
C GLY A 119 25.04 -18.48 -0.36
N ALA A 120 25.97 -17.60 0.02
CA ALA A 120 25.68 -16.22 0.40
C ALA A 120 25.16 -15.40 -0.79
N LYS A 121 24.09 -14.65 -0.56
CA LYS A 121 23.48 -13.71 -1.50
C LYS A 121 22.97 -12.48 -0.76
N THR A 122 22.70 -11.43 -1.53
CA THR A 122 21.94 -10.27 -1.07
C THR A 122 20.63 -10.24 -1.82
N PHE A 123 19.52 -10.21 -1.09
CA PHE A 123 18.18 -10.04 -1.62
C PHE A 123 17.69 -8.63 -1.39
N ASN A 124 16.84 -8.15 -2.29
CA ASN A 124 16.30 -6.79 -2.27
C ASN A 124 14.80 -6.82 -2.05
N PHE A 125 14.35 -6.13 -1.02
CA PHE A 125 12.95 -5.85 -0.77
C PHE A 125 12.67 -4.38 -1.08
N ARG A 126 11.84 -4.12 -2.09
CA ARG A 126 11.40 -2.76 -2.43
C ARG A 126 10.39 -2.32 -1.39
N VAL A 127 10.61 -1.17 -0.78
CA VAL A 127 9.76 -0.61 0.27
C VAL A 127 9.32 0.80 -0.10
N THR A 128 8.02 1.01 -0.29
CA THR A 128 7.46 2.35 -0.56
C THR A 128 7.21 3.13 0.72
N ALA A 129 6.98 2.43 1.84
CA ALA A 129 6.85 3.01 3.17
C ALA A 129 7.69 2.20 4.17
N PRO A 130 8.87 2.69 4.60
CA PRO A 130 9.74 1.97 5.53
C PRO A 130 9.24 2.03 6.98
N HIS A 131 9.28 0.88 7.68
CA HIS A 131 8.81 0.74 9.06
C HIS A 131 9.72 -0.17 9.89
N GLN A 132 9.66 -0.03 11.22
CA GLN A 132 10.41 -0.91 12.12
C GLN A 132 9.78 -2.29 12.15
N GLY A 133 10.62 -3.32 12.12
CA GLY A 133 10.12 -4.68 12.05
C GLY A 133 11.22 -5.73 12.00
N VAL A 134 10.77 -6.97 11.87
CA VAL A 134 11.61 -8.13 11.64
C VAL A 134 11.12 -8.84 10.39
N MET A 135 11.97 -8.88 9.37
CA MET A 135 11.75 -9.62 8.15
C MET A 135 12.45 -10.97 8.26
N LYS A 136 11.71 -12.05 8.13
CA LYS A 136 12.22 -13.42 8.05
C LYS A 136 11.99 -13.95 6.66
N LEU A 137 13.02 -14.58 6.11
CA LEU A 137 12.95 -15.30 4.84
C LEU A 137 13.09 -16.78 5.12
N TYR A 138 12.22 -17.56 4.52
CA TYR A 138 12.19 -19.02 4.58
C TYR A 138 12.37 -19.57 3.18
N ILE A 139 12.85 -20.82 3.08
CA ILE A 139 12.86 -21.56 1.83
C ILE A 139 12.20 -22.90 2.05
N THR A 140 11.58 -23.41 0.99
CA THR A 140 11.00 -24.74 0.95
C THR A 140 12.03 -25.84 1.28
N ASN A 141 11.55 -26.87 1.98
CA ASN A 141 12.29 -28.08 2.33
C ASN A 141 12.08 -29.19 1.29
N SER A 142 12.66 -30.37 1.51
CA SER A 142 12.62 -31.50 0.57
C SER A 142 11.23 -32.09 0.32
N SER A 143 10.23 -31.77 1.14
CA SER A 143 8.84 -32.21 0.95
C SER A 143 8.06 -31.34 -0.04
N TYR A 144 8.63 -30.21 -0.47
CA TYR A 144 7.95 -29.27 -1.36
C TYR A 144 7.77 -29.85 -2.76
N ASN A 145 6.54 -29.75 -3.26
CA ASN A 145 6.18 -30.05 -4.63
C ASN A 145 5.48 -28.81 -5.22
N PRO A 146 6.03 -28.16 -6.26
CA PRO A 146 5.45 -26.94 -6.84
C PRO A 146 4.09 -27.15 -7.52
N THR A 147 3.65 -28.40 -7.72
CA THR A 147 2.30 -28.73 -8.22
C THR A 147 1.27 -28.94 -7.10
N GLN A 148 1.66 -28.74 -5.84
CA GLN A 148 0.77 -28.78 -4.68
C GLN A 148 0.75 -27.43 -3.95
N PRO A 149 -0.38 -27.04 -3.34
CA PRO A 149 -0.45 -25.81 -2.56
C PRO A 149 0.61 -25.78 -1.45
N LEU A 150 1.26 -24.63 -1.27
CA LEU A 150 2.30 -24.44 -0.27
C LEU A 150 1.72 -24.62 1.14
N LYS A 151 2.40 -25.37 1.99
CA LYS A 151 2.02 -25.59 3.40
C LYS A 151 3.07 -25.01 4.33
N TRP A 152 2.67 -24.67 5.55
CA TRP A 152 3.62 -24.29 6.61
C TRP A 152 4.66 -25.39 6.87
N SER A 153 4.25 -26.67 6.78
CA SER A 153 5.15 -27.82 6.93
C SER A 153 6.18 -27.94 5.81
N ASN A 154 6.02 -27.23 4.68
CA ASN A 154 7.02 -27.19 3.62
C ASN A 154 8.15 -26.20 3.93
N LEU A 155 8.08 -25.41 5.00
CA LEU A 155 9.08 -24.41 5.39
C LEU A 155 9.83 -24.85 6.65
N ASP A 156 11.13 -24.58 6.72
CA ASP A 156 11.90 -24.71 7.97
C ASP A 156 11.73 -23.43 8.81
N LEU A 157 10.67 -23.39 9.61
CA LEU A 157 10.29 -22.20 10.38
C LEU A 157 11.22 -21.94 11.57
N ALA A 158 11.96 -22.97 12.00
CA ALA A 158 12.95 -22.86 13.07
C ALA A 158 14.26 -22.21 12.58
N ASN A 159 14.62 -22.43 11.30
CA ASN A 159 15.85 -21.91 10.71
C ASN A 159 15.56 -21.06 9.46
N PRO A 160 15.13 -19.79 9.62
CA PRO A 160 15.04 -18.85 8.51
C PRO A 160 16.39 -18.74 7.78
N ILE A 161 16.37 -18.65 6.45
CA ILE A 161 17.56 -18.37 5.63
C ILE A 161 18.06 -16.93 5.79
N ALA A 162 17.23 -16.06 6.35
CA ALA A 162 17.60 -14.74 6.84
C ALA A 162 16.64 -14.23 7.92
N THR A 163 17.18 -13.45 8.85
CA THR A 163 16.42 -12.59 9.76
C THR A 163 17.02 -11.19 9.70
N PHE A 164 16.22 -10.21 9.29
CA PHE A 164 16.62 -8.84 9.07
C PHE A 164 15.79 -7.89 9.93
N ALA A 165 16.45 -7.07 10.74
CA ALA A 165 15.79 -6.01 11.50
C ALA A 165 15.61 -4.79 10.60
N SER A 166 14.37 -4.52 10.16
CA SER A 166 14.07 -3.40 9.26
C SER A 166 14.08 -2.05 10.02
N PRO A 167 14.83 -1.04 9.55
CA PRO A 167 14.79 0.29 10.14
C PRO A 167 13.68 1.17 9.53
N ARG A 168 13.41 2.33 10.15
CA ARG A 168 12.46 3.35 9.62
C ARG A 168 12.94 4.06 8.36
N THR A 169 14.17 3.78 7.92
CA THR A 169 14.77 4.34 6.71
C THR A 169 15.17 3.21 5.77
N SER A 170 15.20 3.48 4.48
CA SER A 170 15.62 2.53 3.45
C SER A 170 16.75 3.13 2.62
N ASP A 171 17.58 2.27 2.03
CA ASP A 171 18.60 2.69 1.07
C ASP A 171 17.98 2.76 -0.32
N ASN A 172 17.78 3.97 -0.84
CA ASN A 172 17.14 4.22 -2.14
C ASN A 172 15.82 3.45 -2.36
N GLY A 173 14.99 3.34 -1.32
CA GLY A 173 13.70 2.62 -1.39
C GLY A 173 13.82 1.09 -1.25
N TYR A 174 14.97 0.57 -0.81
CA TYR A 174 15.21 -0.85 -0.60
C TYR A 174 15.70 -1.20 0.81
N TYR A 175 15.33 -2.40 1.24
CA TYR A 175 16.07 -3.14 2.26
C TYR A 175 16.92 -4.20 1.58
N ASN A 176 18.21 -4.23 1.93
CA ASN A 176 19.18 -5.20 1.43
C ASN A 176 19.39 -6.28 2.50
N VAL A 177 18.91 -7.49 2.21
CA VAL A 177 18.87 -8.60 3.16
C VAL A 177 19.95 -9.61 2.79
N ASN A 178 20.89 -9.86 3.70
CA ASN A 178 21.89 -10.91 3.51
C ASN A 178 21.26 -12.27 3.80
N VAL A 179 21.41 -13.20 2.86
CA VAL A 179 20.77 -14.52 2.86
C VAL A 179 21.84 -15.57 2.63
N ASN A 180 21.73 -16.71 3.32
CA ASN A 180 22.51 -17.90 3.00
C ASN A 180 21.59 -19.00 2.47
N LEU A 181 21.60 -19.22 1.15
CA LEU A 181 20.77 -20.26 0.56
C LEU A 181 21.36 -21.66 0.82
N PRO A 182 20.57 -22.61 1.34
CA PRO A 182 21.03 -23.98 1.48
C PRO A 182 21.14 -24.66 0.13
N GLN A 183 21.82 -25.81 0.09
CA GLN A 183 21.82 -26.67 -1.09
C GLN A 183 20.41 -27.19 -1.37
N ARG A 184 19.96 -27.01 -2.62
CA ARG A 184 18.67 -27.46 -3.16
C ARG A 184 18.84 -27.78 -4.65
N THR A 185 17.84 -28.43 -5.22
CA THR A 185 17.74 -28.71 -6.66
C THR A 185 16.35 -28.30 -7.15
N GLY A 186 16.26 -27.97 -8.43
CA GLY A 186 15.03 -27.62 -9.12
C GLY A 186 14.32 -26.40 -8.52
N ARG A 187 13.01 -26.34 -8.82
CA ARG A 187 12.15 -25.24 -8.38
C ARG A 187 11.90 -25.29 -6.88
N GLN A 188 12.15 -24.16 -6.23
CA GLN A 188 11.90 -23.91 -4.82
C GLN A 188 11.12 -22.60 -4.67
N LEU A 189 10.62 -22.34 -3.46
CA LEU A 189 9.93 -21.10 -3.15
C LEU A 189 10.57 -20.46 -1.92
N ILE A 190 10.85 -19.15 -2.03
CA ILE A 190 11.23 -18.31 -0.90
C ILE A 190 9.97 -17.64 -0.36
N TYR A 191 9.73 -17.79 0.93
CA TYR A 191 8.61 -17.19 1.63
C TYR A 191 9.10 -16.08 2.55
N MET A 192 8.55 -14.88 2.39
CA MET A 192 8.89 -13.70 3.18
C MET A 192 7.77 -13.41 4.17
N VAL A 193 8.16 -13.14 5.42
CA VAL A 193 7.28 -12.58 6.45
C VAL A 193 7.95 -11.34 7.03
N TRP A 194 7.34 -10.18 6.87
CA TRP A 194 7.79 -8.94 7.50
C TRP A 194 6.78 -8.52 8.57
N GLN A 195 7.07 -8.85 9.82
CA GLN A 195 6.28 -8.43 10.98
C GLN A 195 6.77 -7.07 11.45
N ARG A 196 5.89 -6.08 11.50
CA ARG A 196 6.21 -4.78 12.10
C ARG A 196 6.33 -4.90 13.61
N THR A 197 7.18 -4.06 14.20
CA THR A 197 7.32 -3.93 15.65
C THR A 197 6.66 -2.67 16.19
N ASP A 198 6.20 -1.78 15.31
CA ASP A 198 5.46 -0.56 15.63
C ASP A 198 3.96 -0.63 15.32
N SER A 199 3.48 -1.80 14.91
CA SER A 199 2.09 -2.12 14.58
C SER A 199 1.90 -3.65 14.58
N PRO A 200 0.69 -4.17 14.80
CA PRO A 200 0.40 -5.60 14.61
C PRO A 200 0.53 -6.05 13.15
N GLU A 201 0.55 -5.15 12.17
CA GLU A 201 0.54 -5.49 10.76
C GLU A 201 1.79 -6.30 10.32
N ALA A 202 1.57 -7.28 9.44
CA ALA A 202 2.63 -8.02 8.76
C ALA A 202 2.41 -8.13 7.25
N PHE A 203 3.50 -8.30 6.50
CA PHE A 203 3.51 -8.48 5.05
C PHE A 203 4.05 -9.87 4.69
N PHE A 204 3.56 -10.40 3.59
CA PHE A 204 3.84 -11.75 3.13
C PHE A 204 4.16 -11.75 1.64
N GLY A 205 4.93 -12.73 1.19
CA GLY A 205 5.25 -12.81 -0.24
C GLY A 205 5.98 -14.09 -0.61
N CYS A 206 5.71 -14.57 -1.82
CA CYS A 206 6.34 -15.75 -2.40
C CYS A 206 7.18 -15.34 -3.60
N SER A 207 8.44 -15.75 -3.63
CA SER A 207 9.32 -15.64 -4.81
C SER A 207 9.72 -17.03 -5.27
N ASP A 208 9.40 -17.39 -6.51
CA ASP A 208 9.82 -18.65 -7.10
C ASP A 208 11.30 -18.56 -7.53
N VAL A 209 12.06 -19.61 -7.22
CA VAL A 209 13.47 -19.71 -7.60
C VAL A 209 13.77 -21.09 -8.17
N ASP A 210 14.81 -21.18 -9.00
CA ASP A 210 15.24 -22.45 -9.58
C ASP A 210 16.73 -22.67 -9.33
N PHE A 211 17.06 -23.77 -8.66
CA PHE A 211 18.42 -24.21 -8.37
C PHE A 211 19.04 -25.05 -9.50
N GLY A 212 18.29 -25.32 -10.57
CA GLY A 212 18.71 -26.21 -11.65
C GLY A 212 19.03 -27.61 -11.13
N SER A 213 20.10 -28.23 -11.63
CA SER A 213 20.58 -29.53 -11.12
C SER A 213 21.26 -29.46 -9.75
N GLY A 214 21.33 -28.29 -9.10
CA GLY A 214 22.02 -28.09 -7.82
C GLY A 214 23.53 -27.94 -7.92
N THR A 215 24.08 -27.82 -9.13
CA THR A 215 25.50 -27.50 -9.37
C THR A 215 25.62 -26.13 -10.05
N ALA A 216 26.69 -25.38 -9.77
CA ALA A 216 26.93 -24.06 -10.35
C ALA A 216 27.00 -24.04 -11.89
N ALA A 217 27.00 -25.21 -12.54
CA ALA A 217 27.14 -25.38 -13.98
C ALA A 217 25.82 -25.56 -14.75
N ALA A 218 24.64 -25.48 -14.12
CA ALA A 218 23.36 -25.69 -14.81
C ALA A 218 22.47 -24.44 -14.81
N ALA A 219 22.93 -23.38 -15.49
CA ALA A 219 22.07 -22.31 -15.99
C ALA A 219 21.98 -22.46 -17.52
N GLY A 220 21.24 -23.46 -18.01
CA GLY A 220 21.15 -23.69 -19.45
C GLY A 220 20.24 -24.85 -19.81
N ALA A 221 18.94 -24.56 -19.97
CA ALA A 221 17.99 -25.25 -20.88
C ALA A 221 16.52 -24.82 -20.65
N PHE A 222 16.21 -24.06 -19.59
CA PHE A 222 14.88 -23.47 -19.36
C PHE A 222 14.97 -22.00 -18.95
N ALA A 223 15.72 -21.19 -19.69
CA ALA A 223 15.69 -19.75 -19.51
C ALA A 223 14.37 -19.18 -20.05
N ALA A 224 13.25 -19.50 -19.39
CA ALA A 224 12.20 -18.51 -19.24
C ALA A 224 12.90 -17.27 -18.67
N GLN A 225 12.76 -16.12 -19.35
CA GLN A 225 13.37 -14.86 -18.94
C GLN A 225 13.24 -14.73 -17.41
N ALA A 226 14.36 -14.53 -16.70
CA ALA A 226 14.30 -14.33 -15.25
C ALA A 226 13.24 -13.25 -14.95
N PRO A 227 12.36 -13.44 -13.95
CA PRO A 227 11.33 -12.48 -13.67
C PRO A 227 11.95 -11.11 -13.45
N ASN A 228 11.39 -10.11 -14.11
CA ASN A 228 11.73 -8.72 -13.83
C ASN A 228 10.95 -8.26 -12.61
N ALA A 229 11.58 -7.39 -11.82
CA ALA A 229 10.83 -6.56 -10.90
C ALA A 229 10.25 -5.34 -11.64
N PRO A 230 9.17 -4.72 -11.12
CA PRO A 230 8.65 -3.47 -11.63
C PRO A 230 9.72 -2.38 -11.62
N THR A 231 9.82 -1.61 -12.70
CA THR A 231 10.67 -0.41 -12.74
C THR A 231 10.00 0.75 -12.00
N GLU A 232 10.77 1.74 -11.54
CA GLU A 232 10.20 2.94 -10.92
C GLU A 232 9.26 3.70 -11.86
N ALA A 233 9.50 3.66 -13.18
CA ALA A 233 8.60 4.23 -14.18
C ALA A 233 7.25 3.50 -14.24
N GLN A 234 7.26 2.17 -14.15
CA GLN A 234 6.02 1.37 -14.07
C GLN A 234 5.27 1.64 -12.78
N ILE A 235 5.98 1.69 -11.64
CA ILE A 235 5.38 2.04 -10.33
C ILE A 235 4.71 3.41 -10.41
N ALA A 236 5.42 4.43 -10.92
CA ALA A 236 4.87 5.78 -11.06
C ALA A 236 3.64 5.83 -11.98
N ALA A 237 3.65 5.09 -13.09
CA ALA A 237 2.50 5.00 -13.99
C ALA A 237 1.29 4.27 -13.36
N GLY A 238 1.53 3.31 -12.46
CA GLY A 238 0.48 2.56 -11.76
C GLY A 238 -0.12 3.27 -10.54
N THR A 239 0.54 4.31 -10.02
CA THR A 239 0.11 5.03 -8.80
C THR A 239 -1.36 5.44 -8.84
N GLY A 240 -1.86 5.94 -9.98
CA GLY A 240 -3.25 6.39 -10.11
C GLY A 240 -4.30 5.28 -10.11
N HIS A 241 -3.89 4.02 -10.28
CA HIS A 241 -4.75 2.84 -10.26
C HIS A 241 -4.77 2.12 -8.92
N SER A 242 -3.81 2.42 -8.05
CA SER A 242 -3.71 1.75 -6.76
C SER A 242 -4.81 2.20 -5.82
N SER A 243 -5.37 1.24 -5.10
CA SER A 243 -6.31 1.51 -4.00
C SER A 243 -5.59 1.76 -2.67
N VAL A 244 -4.27 1.67 -2.68
CA VAL A 244 -3.40 1.71 -1.51
C VAL A 244 -2.56 2.99 -1.53
N SER A 245 -2.48 3.68 -0.40
CA SER A 245 -1.62 4.87 -0.30
C SER A 245 -0.14 4.47 -0.38
N HIS A 246 0.51 4.81 -1.51
CA HIS A 246 1.93 4.56 -1.74
C HIS A 246 2.86 5.58 -1.05
N TYR A 247 2.31 6.72 -0.63
CA TYR A 247 3.06 7.83 -0.07
C TYR A 247 2.60 8.08 1.36
N GLY A 248 3.44 7.71 2.31
CA GLY A 248 3.24 8.12 3.69
C GLY A 248 4.10 7.35 4.67
N HIS A 249 4.58 8.06 5.68
CA HIS A 249 4.86 7.49 6.99
C HIS A 249 3.54 7.29 7.75
N GLY A 250 2.55 6.72 7.07
CA GLY A 250 1.18 6.72 7.51
C GLY A 250 0.47 8.06 7.65
N GLY A 251 -0.85 8.00 7.54
CA GLY A 251 -1.72 9.04 8.07
C GLY A 251 -2.57 9.79 7.06
N ASP A 252 -2.22 9.85 5.78
CA ASP A 252 -2.96 10.75 4.87
C ASP A 252 -3.77 9.97 3.84
N ALA A 253 -5.10 10.08 3.94
CA ALA A 253 -5.99 9.84 2.83
C ALA A 253 -5.72 10.93 1.79
N LEU A 254 -5.55 10.54 0.52
CA LEU A 254 -5.45 11.48 -0.58
C LEU A 254 -6.65 12.43 -0.54
N THR A 255 -6.40 13.72 -0.27
CA THR A 255 -7.42 14.72 -0.56
C THR A 255 -7.40 14.97 -2.08
N ALA A 256 -8.58 15.16 -2.67
CA ALA A 256 -8.76 15.36 -4.12
C ALA A 256 -7.95 16.53 -4.72
N GLN A 257 -7.26 17.30 -3.90
CA GLN A 257 -6.51 18.49 -4.28
C GLN A 257 -5.06 18.19 -4.73
N GLU A 258 -4.44 17.11 -4.24
CA GLU A 258 -3.07 16.74 -4.62
C GLU A 258 -3.00 15.99 -5.96
N ALA A 259 -4.08 15.30 -6.34
CA ALA A 259 -4.21 14.66 -7.66
C ALA A 259 -4.22 15.68 -8.82
N ALA A 260 -4.59 16.94 -8.56
CA ALA A 260 -4.68 17.99 -9.58
C ALA A 260 -3.37 18.76 -9.81
N ALA A 261 -2.37 18.62 -8.92
CA ALA A 261 -1.12 19.40 -9.01
C ALA A 261 -0.08 18.79 -9.98
N GLY A 262 -0.31 17.57 -10.49
CA GLY A 262 0.62 16.85 -11.37
C GLY A 262 0.57 17.23 -12.85
N THR A 263 -0.15 18.28 -13.27
CA THR A 263 -0.36 18.57 -14.71
C THR A 263 -0.20 20.05 -15.09
N ALA A 264 0.90 20.68 -14.69
CA ALA A 264 1.27 21.99 -15.23
C ALA A 264 2.79 22.13 -15.46
N THR A 265 3.32 21.45 -16.48
CA THR A 265 4.49 21.94 -17.21
C THR A 265 4.05 22.72 -18.43
N THR A 266 4.10 24.05 -18.34
CA THR A 266 4.22 24.91 -19.53
C THR A 266 5.40 25.83 -19.31
N GLY A 267 6.47 25.56 -20.04
CA GLY A 267 7.59 26.47 -20.15
C GLY A 267 7.22 27.70 -20.98
N THR A 268 7.73 28.84 -20.57
CA THR A 268 8.01 29.97 -21.44
C THR A 268 9.25 30.68 -20.94
N THR A 269 10.29 30.63 -21.76
CA THR A 269 11.51 31.42 -21.69
C THR A 269 11.18 32.90 -21.78
N LEU A 270 11.70 33.73 -20.86
CA LEU A 270 11.68 35.18 -20.99
C LEU A 270 13.09 35.67 -21.38
N PRO A 271 13.25 36.52 -22.42
CA PRO A 271 14.49 37.25 -22.63
C PRO A 271 14.52 38.51 -21.76
N VAL A 272 15.73 38.87 -21.35
CA VAL A 272 16.07 40.13 -20.70
C VAL A 272 16.07 41.23 -21.77
N ASP A 273 15.32 42.31 -21.55
CA ASP A 273 15.71 43.61 -22.11
C ASP A 273 15.24 44.79 -21.26
N ASN A 274 16.06 45.84 -21.31
CA ASN A 274 16.12 46.98 -20.41
C ASN A 274 15.73 48.23 -21.21
N SER A 275 14.66 48.97 -20.85
CA SER A 275 14.54 50.43 -21.07
C SER A 275 13.20 51.05 -20.61
N THR A 276 13.37 52.07 -19.77
CA THR A 276 12.56 53.27 -19.45
C THR A 276 11.22 53.55 -20.19
N SER A 277 10.15 53.83 -19.42
CA SER A 277 9.43 55.14 -19.41
C SER A 277 8.25 55.19 -18.43
N ASN A 278 7.99 56.40 -17.95
CA ASN A 278 7.20 56.80 -16.78
C ASN A 278 5.66 56.84 -16.94
N LEU A 279 5.01 56.75 -15.77
CA LEU A 279 3.78 57.43 -15.29
C LEU A 279 2.39 57.09 -15.87
N LEU A 280 1.49 56.58 -15.02
CA LEU A 280 0.45 57.40 -14.33
C LEU A 280 -0.38 56.61 -13.30
N LEU A 281 -0.78 57.34 -12.26
CA LEU A 281 -1.47 56.98 -11.00
C LEU A 281 -2.89 56.41 -11.15
N GLY A 282 -3.31 55.61 -10.16
CA GLY A 282 -4.71 55.39 -9.80
C GLY A 282 -4.88 54.46 -8.60
N MET A 283 -5.05 55.02 -7.41
CA MET A 283 -5.23 54.31 -6.14
C MET A 283 -6.66 53.80 -5.92
N ALA A 284 -6.73 52.80 -5.02
CA ALA A 284 -7.74 52.56 -3.98
C ALA A 284 -8.87 51.55 -4.25
N GLY A 285 -9.04 50.64 -3.28
CA GLY A 285 -10.35 50.09 -2.92
C GLY A 285 -10.41 48.59 -2.68
N THR A 286 -9.95 48.11 -1.52
CA THR A 286 -10.35 46.82 -0.94
C THR A 286 -11.79 46.91 -0.42
N GLY A 287 -12.63 45.94 -0.78
CA GLY A 287 -14.02 45.86 -0.33
C GLY A 287 -14.55 44.43 -0.34
N LEU A 288 -14.39 43.75 0.80
CA LEU A 288 -14.96 42.44 1.11
C LEU A 288 -16.46 42.62 1.45
N LEU A 289 -17.36 41.92 0.76
CA LEU A 289 -18.81 41.94 1.05
C LEU A 289 -19.30 40.51 1.34
N ALA A 290 -19.56 40.25 2.62
CA ALA A 290 -20.29 39.09 3.10
C ALA A 290 -21.77 39.45 3.21
N ALA A 291 -22.65 38.67 2.56
CA ALA A 291 -24.09 38.81 2.67
C ALA A 291 -24.64 37.74 3.62
N THR A 292 -25.26 38.18 4.71
CA THR A 292 -26.15 37.36 5.55
C THR A 292 -27.57 37.88 5.37
N ALA A 293 -28.51 36.98 5.11
CA ALA A 293 -29.93 37.32 4.99
C ALA A 293 -30.68 36.78 6.22
N SER A 294 -31.37 37.67 6.94
CA SER A 294 -32.35 37.31 7.97
C SER A 294 -33.68 37.95 7.60
N GLY A 295 -34.70 37.12 7.38
CA GLY A 295 -36.07 37.55 7.10
C GLY A 295 -36.91 37.62 8.37
N VAL A 296 -37.71 38.67 8.52
CA VAL A 296 -38.77 38.78 9.53
C VAL A 296 -40.07 39.30 8.90
N LEU A 297 -41.05 38.39 8.88
CA LEU A 297 -42.50 38.50 9.16
C LEU A 297 -43.30 39.78 8.87
N LEU A 298 -44.50 39.57 8.33
CA LEU A 298 -45.73 40.26 8.76
C LEU A 298 -46.93 39.28 8.80
N ALA A 299 -47.59 39.25 9.97
CA ALA A 299 -48.83 38.53 10.30
C ALA A 299 -50.06 39.21 9.66
N ARG A 300 -51.26 38.59 9.51
CA ARG A 300 -52.31 38.24 10.52
C ARG A 300 -53.58 37.94 9.66
N ARG A 301 -54.63 37.16 9.98
CA ARG A 301 -55.45 37.09 11.21
C ARG A 301 -56.60 36.03 11.04
N MET A 302 -56.74 35.13 12.03
CA MET A 302 -57.95 34.57 12.72
C MET A 302 -59.14 33.99 11.91
N ARG A 303 -59.69 32.81 12.24
CA ARG A 303 -60.58 32.53 13.42
C ARG A 303 -60.81 31.02 13.64
N ASN A 304 -61.04 30.68 14.92
CA ASN A 304 -61.29 29.39 15.55
C ASN A 304 -62.70 28.83 15.37
N THR A 305 -62.85 27.50 15.52
CA THR A 305 -63.66 26.75 16.54
C THR A 305 -63.47 25.25 16.26
N ALA A 306 -62.67 24.47 16.99
CA ALA A 306 -62.92 23.79 18.28
C ALA A 306 -64.17 22.87 18.29
N VAL A 307 -63.99 21.58 18.62
CA VAL A 307 -64.58 20.85 19.79
C VAL A 307 -64.46 19.31 19.63
N THR A 308 -63.65 18.74 20.53
CA THR A 308 -63.68 17.45 21.29
C THR A 308 -63.98 16.07 20.69
N ALA A 309 -63.27 15.12 21.34
CA ALA A 309 -63.48 13.67 21.53
C ALA A 309 -62.75 12.74 20.55
#